data_AF-A0A7L1I669-F1
#
_entry.id   AF-A0A7L1I669-F1
#
_cell.length_a   1.000
_cell.length_b   1.000
_cell.length_c   1.000
_cell.angle_alpha   90.00
_cell.angle_beta   90.00
_cell.angle_gamma   90.00
#
_symmetry.space_group_name_H-M   'P 1'
#
loop_
_entity.id
_entity.type
_entity.pdbx_description
1 polymer ?
#
loop_
_entity_poly.entity_id
_entity_poly.type
_entity_poly.pdbx_seq_one_letter_code
_entity_poly.pdbx_strand_id
1 'polypeptide(L)'
;PCWRVEDFVVTRECSRCSGFDVKTVPECVPTGFIEKITCGTSKKEVIKSCRSAVMEAHVFWRFVGTMMCVAAVFAVLVVCRQRVLDRKALEKVRKQIESI
;
A
#
# COMPACT_ATOMS: atom_id res chain seq x y z
N PRO A 1 -25.48 -17.28 9.06
CA PRO A 1 -25.52 -15.85 9.46
C PRO A 1 -26.56 -15.12 8.62
N CYS A 2 -27.33 -14.16 9.17
CA CYS A 2 -28.50 -13.60 8.48
C CYS A 2 -28.17 -12.95 7.12
N TRP A 3 -26.99 -12.36 6.99
CA TRP A 3 -26.52 -11.72 5.75
C TRP A 3 -26.17 -12.66 4.59
N ARG A 4 -26.30 -13.98 4.79
CA ARG A 4 -26.15 -14.98 3.71
C ARG A 4 -27.49 -15.38 3.10
N VAL A 5 -28.59 -15.08 3.78
CA VAL A 5 -29.95 -15.52 3.43
C VAL A 5 -30.89 -14.34 3.18
N GLU A 6 -30.58 -13.18 3.75
CA GLU A 6 -31.37 -11.96 3.62
C GLU A 6 -30.52 -10.83 3.01
N ASP A 7 -31.18 -9.90 2.34
CA ASP A 7 -30.60 -8.62 1.99
C ASP A 7 -30.17 -7.88 3.27
N PHE A 8 -29.06 -7.18 3.21
CA PHE A 8 -28.52 -6.44 4.34
C PHE A 8 -28.14 -5.02 3.92
N VAL A 9 -28.23 -4.10 4.87
CA VAL A 9 -27.78 -2.72 4.71
C VAL A 9 -26.54 -2.51 5.59
N VAL A 10 -25.54 -1.83 5.05
CA VAL A 10 -24.33 -1.47 5.81
C VAL A 10 -24.63 -0.24 6.66
N THR A 11 -24.67 -0.43 7.97
CA THR A 11 -24.98 0.61 8.96
C THR A 11 -23.72 1.33 9.41
N ARG A 12 -22.59 0.61 9.48
CA ARG A 12 -21.27 1.19 9.74
C ARG A 12 -20.28 0.70 8.72
N GLU A 13 -19.68 1.65 8.01
CA GLU A 13 -18.62 1.39 7.05
C GLU A 13 -17.45 0.64 7.67
N CYS A 14 -16.74 -0.08 6.81
CA CYS A 14 -15.59 -0.89 7.18
C CYS A 14 -14.51 -0.03 7.84
N SER A 15 -14.26 -0.30 9.12
CA SER A 15 -13.33 0.46 9.94
C SER A 15 -12.35 -0.46 10.66
N ARG A 16 -11.16 0.07 10.96
CA ARG A 16 -10.15 -0.67 11.70
C ARG A 16 -10.68 -0.97 13.11
N CYS A 17 -10.44 -2.18 13.60
CA CYS A 17 -10.82 -2.52 14.96
C CYS A 17 -10.08 -1.63 15.97
N SER A 18 -10.81 -1.22 17.02
CA SER A 18 -10.19 -0.63 18.19
C SER A 18 -9.45 -1.69 19.01
N GLY A 19 -8.53 -1.28 19.89
CA GLY A 19 -7.81 -2.21 20.78
C GLY A 19 -8.74 -3.02 21.70
N PHE A 20 -9.94 -2.51 21.98
CA PHE A 20 -10.99 -3.24 22.67
C PHE A 20 -11.65 -4.30 21.77
N ASP A 21 -12.01 -3.93 20.54
CA ASP A 21 -12.68 -4.81 19.57
C ASP A 21 -11.81 -6.02 19.21
N VAL A 22 -10.49 -5.85 19.14
CA VAL A 22 -9.54 -6.96 18.90
C VAL A 22 -9.66 -8.07 19.96
N LYS A 23 -10.02 -7.72 21.20
CA LYS A 23 -10.14 -8.67 22.30
C LYS A 23 -11.53 -9.26 22.44
N THR A 24 -12.57 -8.52 22.04
CA THR A 24 -13.97 -8.86 22.29
C THR A 24 -14.71 -9.34 21.05
N VAL A 25 -14.24 -8.97 19.86
CA VAL A 25 -14.87 -9.28 18.59
C VAL A 25 -13.99 -10.29 17.83
N PRO A 26 -14.39 -11.58 17.74
CA PRO A 26 -13.61 -12.59 17.02
C PRO A 26 -13.44 -12.24 15.54
N GLU A 27 -14.40 -11.50 14.98
CA GLU A 27 -14.44 -11.11 13.57
C GLU A 27 -13.39 -10.07 13.22
N CYS A 28 -12.71 -9.52 14.23
CA CYS A 28 -11.57 -8.67 14.04
C CYS A 28 -10.28 -9.45 13.73
N VAL A 29 -10.11 -10.67 14.24
CA VAL A 29 -8.85 -11.45 14.13
C VAL A 29 -8.36 -11.68 12.69
N PRO A 30 -9.21 -12.03 11.71
CA PRO A 30 -8.73 -12.43 10.39
C PRO A 30 -8.20 -11.27 9.53
N THR A 31 -8.82 -10.09 9.61
CA THR A 31 -8.46 -8.94 8.75
C THR A 31 -8.02 -7.70 9.53
N GLY A 32 -8.38 -7.59 10.81
CA GLY A 32 -8.20 -6.35 11.60
C GLY A 32 -9.21 -5.25 11.28
N PHE A 33 -10.24 -5.56 10.48
CA PHE A 33 -11.28 -4.62 10.07
C PHE A 33 -12.67 -5.25 10.21
N ILE A 34 -13.62 -4.44 10.69
CA ILE A 34 -15.00 -4.85 10.89
C ILE A 34 -15.96 -3.84 10.28
N GLU A 35 -17.11 -4.34 9.84
CA GLU A 35 -18.26 -3.54 9.43
C GLU A 35 -19.51 -4.01 10.18
N LYS A 36 -20.45 -3.09 10.41
CA LYS A 36 -21.75 -3.42 11.00
C LYS A 36 -22.82 -3.37 9.93
N ILE A 37 -23.65 -4.41 9.91
CA ILE A 37 -24.75 -4.50 8.97
C ILE A 37 -26.04 -4.82 9.73
N THR A 38 -27.15 -4.39 9.15
CA THR A 38 -28.50 -4.74 9.61
C THR A 38 -29.15 -5.62 8.55
N CYS A 39 -29.54 -6.84 8.93
CA CYS A 39 -30.27 -7.75 8.06
C CYS A 39 -31.72 -7.24 7.86
N GLY A 40 -32.20 -7.22 6.63
CA GLY A 40 -33.45 -6.56 6.25
C GLY A 40 -34.69 -7.22 6.83
N THR A 41 -34.78 -8.55 6.74
CA THR A 41 -35.98 -9.30 7.16
C THR A 41 -36.00 -9.47 8.68
N SER A 42 -34.88 -9.85 9.29
CA SER A 42 -34.77 -10.06 10.73
C SER A 42 -34.57 -8.77 11.52
N LYS A 43 -34.25 -7.64 10.86
CA LYS A 43 -33.81 -6.38 11.48
C LYS A 43 -32.67 -6.56 12.51
N LYS A 44 -31.88 -7.63 12.35
CA LYS A 44 -30.83 -7.99 13.28
C LYS A 44 -29.54 -7.30 12.90
N GLU A 45 -28.96 -6.59 13.86
CA GLU A 45 -27.61 -6.04 13.73
C GLU A 45 -26.57 -7.12 13.97
N VAL A 46 -25.60 -7.19 13.07
CA VAL A 46 -24.52 -8.18 13.12
C VAL A 46 -23.22 -7.55 12.65
N ILE A 47 -22.13 -7.98 13.29
CA ILE A 47 -20.77 -7.53 12.98
C ILE A 47 -20.13 -8.59 12.10
N LYS A 48 -19.46 -8.16 11.03
CA LYS A 48 -18.69 -9.07 10.17
C LYS A 48 -17.32 -8.49 9.85
N SER A 49 -16.37 -9.39 9.61
CA SER A 49 -15.04 -9.02 9.11
C SER A 49 -15.18 -8.46 7.70
N CYS A 50 -14.57 -7.31 7.43
CA CYS A 50 -14.53 -6.74 6.09
C CYS A 50 -13.09 -6.72 5.55
N ARG A 51 -12.96 -6.79 4.23
CA ARG A 51 -11.71 -6.50 3.51
C ARG A 51 -11.87 -5.19 2.75
N SER A 52 -11.33 -4.10 3.28
CA SER A 52 -11.42 -2.78 2.64
C SER A 52 -10.44 -2.67 1.48
N ALA A 53 -10.94 -2.75 0.25
CA ALA A 53 -10.16 -2.54 -0.97
C ALA A 53 -9.50 -1.16 -1.02
N VAL A 54 -10.13 -0.14 -0.42
CA VAL A 54 -9.63 1.23 -0.38
C VAL A 54 -8.39 1.33 0.51
N MET A 55 -8.36 0.66 1.67
CA MET A 55 -7.16 0.65 2.51
C MET A 55 -6.04 -0.21 1.93
N GLU A 56 -6.37 -1.31 1.26
CA GLU A 56 -5.37 -2.07 0.49
C GLU A 56 -4.74 -1.20 -0.60
N ALA A 57 -5.54 -0.38 -1.29
CA ALA A 57 -5.03 0.57 -2.28
C ALA A 57 -4.11 1.64 -1.67
N HIS A 58 -4.41 2.17 -0.47
CA HIS A 58 -3.53 3.15 0.20
C HIS A 58 -2.18 2.57 0.60
N VAL A 59 -2.17 1.35 1.17
CA VAL A 59 -0.93 0.65 1.53
C VAL A 59 -0.12 0.34 0.28
N PHE A 60 -0.80 -0.13 -0.77
CA PHE A 60 -0.18 -0.39 -2.07
C PHE A 60 0.43 0.88 -2.66
N TRP A 61 -0.30 2.00 -2.69
CA TRP A 61 0.21 3.27 -3.23
C TRP A 61 1.38 3.84 -2.44
N ARG A 62 1.39 3.71 -1.11
CA ARG A 62 2.57 4.06 -0.30
C ARG A 62 3.77 3.21 -0.72
N PHE A 63 3.60 1.90 -0.82
CA PHE A 63 4.70 1.00 -1.20
C PHE A 63 5.21 1.31 -2.61
N VAL A 64 4.33 1.33 -3.60
CA VAL A 64 4.68 1.62 -5.00
C VAL A 64 5.36 2.98 -5.12
N GLY A 65 4.81 4.02 -4.48
CA GLY A 65 5.40 5.35 -4.46
C GLY A 65 6.81 5.36 -3.85
N THR A 66 7.02 4.67 -2.73
CA THR A 66 8.36 4.59 -2.11
C THR A 66 9.37 3.89 -3.01
N MET A 67 9.01 2.76 -3.61
CA MET A 67 9.91 2.00 -4.49
C MET A 67 10.24 2.76 -5.76
N MET A 68 9.27 3.45 -6.35
CA MET A 68 9.46 4.35 -7.49
C MET A 68 10.46 5.47 -7.19
N CYS A 69 10.30 6.15 -6.05
CA CYS A 69 11.23 7.21 -5.63
C CYS A 69 12.64 6.66 -5.41
N VAL A 70 12.76 5.53 -4.72
CA VAL A 70 14.06 4.89 -4.46
C VAL A 70 14.74 4.50 -5.78
N ALA A 71 14.01 3.89 -6.71
CA ALA A 71 14.52 3.54 -8.04
C ALA A 71 15.00 4.77 -8.81
N ALA A 72 14.24 5.88 -8.78
CA ALA A 72 14.63 7.13 -9.43
C ALA A 72 15.93 7.71 -8.83
N VAL A 73 16.06 7.70 -7.49
CA VAL A 73 17.28 8.15 -6.81
C VAL A 73 18.49 7.31 -7.24
N PHE A 74 18.36 5.98 -7.25
CA PHE A 74 19.43 5.10 -7.70
C PHE A 74 19.78 5.32 -9.18
N ALA A 75 18.79 5.48 -10.05
CA ALA A 75 19.02 5.78 -11.47
C ALA A 75 19.82 7.09 -11.66
N VAL A 76 19.44 8.16 -10.94
CA VAL A 76 20.17 9.43 -10.97
C VAL A 76 21.60 9.25 -10.47
N LEU A 77 21.81 8.55 -9.36
CA LEU A 77 23.15 8.27 -8.83
C LEU A 77 24.02 7.52 -9.84
N VAL A 78 23.47 6.49 -10.50
CA VAL A 78 24.18 5.71 -11.52
C VAL A 78 24.57 6.59 -12.71
N VAL A 79 23.63 7.39 -13.23
CA VAL A 79 23.89 8.31 -14.35
C VAL A 79 24.96 9.33 -14.00
N CYS A 80 24.89 9.94 -12.80
CA CYS A 80 25.91 10.87 -12.35
C CYS A 80 27.30 10.22 -12.29
N ARG A 81 27.40 8.98 -11.76
CA ARG A 81 28.66 8.25 -11.71
C ARG A 81 29.20 7.93 -13.10
N GLN A 82 28.35 7.48 -14.02
CA GLN A 82 28.73 7.23 -15.42
C GLN A 82 29.22 8.51 -16.10
N ARG A 83 28.52 9.63 -15.94
CA ARG A 83 28.96 10.94 -16.48
C ARG A 83 30.33 11.38 -15.94
N VAL A 84 30.62 11.11 -14.67
CA VAL A 84 31.94 11.40 -14.08
C VAL A 84 33.02 10.49 -14.67
N LEU A 85 32.72 9.21 -14.87
CA LEU A 85 33.65 8.25 -15.49
C LEU A 85 33.93 8.62 -16.95
N ASP A 86 32.89 8.98 -17.71
CA ASP A 86 33.00 9.40 -19.11
C ASP A 86 33.85 10.67 -19.25
N ARG A 87 33.65 11.67 -18.38
CA ARG A 87 34.49 12.88 -18.36
C ARG A 87 35.96 12.56 -18.12
N LYS A 88 36.25 11.69 -17.15
CA LYS A 88 37.63 11.26 -16.85
C LYS A 88 38.24 10.45 -17.99
N ALA A 89 37.46 9.62 -18.67
CA ALA A 89 37.92 8.88 -19.84
C ALA A 89 38.25 9.82 -21.01
N LEU A 90 37.39 10.81 -21.28
CA LEU A 90 37.55 11.77 -22.37
C LEU A 90 38.74 12.72 -22.12
N GLU A 91 38.98 13.13 -20.87
CA GLU A 91 40.19 13.89 -20.50
C GLU A 91 41.48 13.09 -20.74
N LYS A 92 41.48 11.77 -20.47
CA LYS A 92 42.64 10.91 -20.76
C LYS A 92 42.91 10.82 -22.26
N VAL A 93 41.86 10.70 -23.08
CA VAL A 93 41.99 10.69 -24.55
C VAL A 93 42.52 12.03 -25.05
N ARG A 94 42.02 13.15 -24.51
CA ARG A 94 42.44 14.49 -24.94
C ARG A 94 43.92 14.77 -24.63
N LYS A 95 44.41 14.34 -23.47
CA LYS A 95 45.83 14.45 -23.10
C LYS A 95 46.77 13.64 -24.01
N GLN A 96 46.29 12.53 -24.60
CA GLN A 96 47.08 11.75 -25.56
C GLN A 96 47.24 12.49 -26.90
N ILE A 97 46.28 13.33 -27.29
CA ILE A 97 46.30 14.08 -28.56
C ILE A 97 47.19 15.33 -28.44
N GLU A 98 47.27 15.92 -27.25
CA GLU A 98 48.04 17.15 -26.98
C GLU A 98 49.54 16.88 -26.74
N SER A 99 49.94 15.62 -26.56
CA SER A 99 51.32 15.18 -26.38
C SER A 99 51.99 14.61 -27.64
N ILE A 100 51.34 14.77 -28.81
CA ILE A 100 51.84 14.33 -30.12
C ILE A 100 52.34 15.54 -30.89
#